data_AF-A0A3M2D6Z0-F1
#
_entry.id   AF-A0A3M2D6Z0-F1
#
_cell.length_a   1.000
_cell.length_b   1.000
_cell.length_c   1.000
_cell.angle_alpha   90.00
_cell.angle_beta   90.00
_cell.angle_gamma   90.00
#
_symmetry.space_group_name_H-M   'P 1'
#
loop_
_entity.id
_entity.type
_entity.pdbx_description
1 polymer ?
#
loop_
_entity_poly.entity_id
_entity_poly.type
_entity_poly.pdbx_seq_one_letter_code
_entity_poly.pdbx_strand_id
1 'polypeptide(L)' 'MALEINGTEDIRVFCTQAAHRAANKIIPILMYSELALSHCTDPQIQKYLEYIRGSAEELRTLVVECKQRLRDEQS' A
#
# COMPACT_ATOMS: atom_id res chain seq x y z
N MET A 1 -20.78 22.95 5.75
CA MET A 1 -21.26 21.69 6.32
C MET A 1 -20.03 20.94 6.80
N ALA A 2 -19.65 21.17 8.06
CA ALA A 2 -18.50 20.53 8.68
C ALA A 2 -18.89 19.09 8.98
N LEU A 3 -18.04 18.14 8.59
CA LEU A 3 -18.16 16.75 9.04
C LEU A 3 -17.88 16.75 10.55
N GLU A 4 -18.93 16.66 11.37
CA GLU A 4 -18.79 16.31 12.77
C GLU A 4 -18.26 14.87 12.82
N ILE A 5 -16.96 14.74 13.10
CA ILE A 5 -16.28 13.46 13.25
C ILE A 5 -16.76 12.88 14.59
N ASN A 6 -17.53 11.80 14.57
CA ASN A 6 -17.73 10.99 15.77
C ASN A 6 -16.39 10.30 16.06
N GLY A 7 -15.65 10.88 17.03
CA GLY A 7 -14.20 11.06 17.05
C GLY A 7 -13.25 9.85 16.96
N THR A 8 -13.72 8.61 16.87
CA THR A 8 -12.86 7.42 16.83
C THR A 8 -13.36 6.34 15.86
N GLU A 9 -14.67 6.10 15.80
CA GLU A 9 -15.24 5.09 14.91
C GLU A 9 -15.15 5.47 13.43
N ASP A 10 -15.39 6.75 13.10
CA ASP A 10 -15.26 7.26 11.73
C ASP A 10 -13.81 7.20 11.22
N ILE A 11 -12.84 7.47 12.11
CA ILE A 11 -11.40 7.39 11.79
C ILE A 11 -11.01 5.94 11.53
N ARG A 12 -11.48 4.99 12.35
CA ARG A 12 -11.19 3.57 12.16
C ARG A 12 -11.74 3.04 10.83
N VAL A 13 -12.98 3.38 10.50
CA VAL A 13 -13.60 3.00 9.22
C VAL A 13 -12.82 3.58 8.05
N PHE A 14 -12.44 4.86 8.14
CA PHE A 14 -11.60 5.51 7.14
C PHE A 14 -10.25 4.80 6.97
N CYS A 15 -9.53 4.53 8.06
CA CYS A 15 -8.22 3.86 8.04
C CYS A 15 -8.32 2.45 7.43
N THR A 16 -9.36 1.70 7.78
CA THR A 16 -9.62 0.37 7.21
C THR A 16 -9.83 0.45 5.70
N GLN A 17 -10.69 1.35 5.24
CA GLN A 17 -10.94 1.55 3.80
C GLN A 17 -9.70 2.09 3.06
N ALA A 18 -8.91 2.95 3.69
CA ALA A 18 -7.66 3.47 3.14
C ALA A 18 -6.64 2.35 2.96
N ALA A 19 -6.46 1.49 3.96
CA ALA A 19 -5.56 0.34 3.90
C ALA A 19 -5.99 -0.66 2.80
N HIS A 20 -7.29 -0.93 2.65
CA HIS A 20 -7.79 -1.76 1.55
C HIS A 20 -7.52 -1.14 0.17
N ARG A 21 -7.79 0.16 0.01
CA ARG A 21 -7.52 0.87 -1.25
C ARG A 21 -6.03 0.91 -1.58
N ALA A 22 -5.17 1.09 -0.58
CA ALA A 22 -3.72 1.04 -0.73
C ALA A 22 -3.27 -0.36 -1.19
N ALA A 23 -3.70 -1.42 -0.52
CA ALA A 23 -3.38 -2.80 -0.90
C ALA A 23 -3.74 -3.09 -2.37
N ASN A 24 -4.93 -2.68 -2.80
CA ASN A 24 -5.39 -2.89 -4.18
C ASN A 24 -4.54 -2.15 -5.22
N LYS A 25 -3.95 -0.99 -4.86
CA LYS A 25 -3.06 -0.23 -5.75
C LYS A 25 -1.63 -0.75 -5.75
N ILE A 26 -1.16 -1.33 -4.63
CA ILE A 26 0.21 -1.84 -4.50
C ILE A 26 0.42 -3.10 -5.34
N ILE A 27 -0.56 -4.00 -5.36
CA ILE A 27 -0.50 -5.27 -6.11
C ILE A 27 -0.11 -5.06 -7.59
N PRO A 28 -0.82 -4.22 -8.38
CA PRO A 28 -0.44 -4.02 -9.77
C PRO A 28 0.94 -3.34 -9.92
N ILE A 29 1.36 -2.47 -8.99
CA ILE A 29 2.69 -1.86 -9.03
C ILE A 29 3.78 -2.93 -8.89
N LEU A 30 3.62 -3.86 -7.94
CA LEU A 30 4.54 -4.98 -7.75
C LEU A 30 4.59 -5.87 -8.99
N MET A 31 3.42 -6.27 -9.50
CA MET A 31 3.32 -7.16 -10.66
C MET A 31 3.93 -6.53 -11.92
N TYR A 32 3.61 -5.26 -12.21
CA TYR A 32 4.12 -4.60 -13.42
C TYR A 32 5.59 -4.20 -13.30
N SER A 33 6.09 -3.85 -12.11
CA SER A 33 7.52 -3.61 -11.93
C SER A 33 8.33 -4.89 -12.06
N GLU A 34 7.83 -6.03 -11.56
CA GLU A 34 8.42 -7.35 -11.78
C GLU A 34 8.47 -7.74 -13.26
N LEU A 35 7.34 -7.61 -13.96
CA LEU A 35 7.27 -7.88 -15.40
C LEU A 35 8.18 -6.95 -16.19
N ALA A 36 8.25 -5.67 -15.82
CA ALA A 36 9.14 -4.72 -16.48
C ALA A 36 10.61 -5.10 -16.24
N LEU A 37 10.99 -5.50 -15.02
CA LEU A 37 12.36 -5.93 -14.70
C LEU A 37 12.79 -7.17 -15.49
N SER A 38 11.88 -8.13 -15.73
CA SER A 38 12.21 -9.34 -16.49
C SER A 38 12.48 -9.10 -17.97
N HIS A 39 12.06 -7.94 -18.51
CA HIS A 39 12.19 -7.60 -19.92
C HIS A 39 13.07 -6.37 -20.19
N CYS A 40 13.40 -5.59 -19.16
CA CYS A 40 14.24 -4.41 -19.30
C CYS A 40 15.70 -4.80 -19.43
N THR A 41 16.38 -4.30 -20.46
CA THR A 41 17.83 -4.48 -20.68
C THR A 41 18.63 -3.22 -20.38
N ASP A 42 17.97 -2.09 -20.17
CA ASP A 42 18.60 -0.81 -19.84
C ASP A 42 18.93 -0.77 -18.34
N PRO A 43 20.22 -0.71 -17.95
CA PRO A 43 20.63 -0.75 -16.54
C PRO A 43 20.15 0.46 -15.71
N GLN A 44 19.91 1.61 -16.34
CA GLN A 44 19.42 2.80 -15.65
C GLN A 44 17.91 2.64 -15.37
N ILE A 45 17.15 2.14 -16.34
CA ILE A 45 15.72 1.85 -16.15
C ILE A 45 15.52 0.74 -15.12
N GLN A 46 16.35 -0.32 -15.14
CA GLN A 46 16.32 -1.38 -14.13
C GLN A 46 16.45 -0.83 -12.71
N LYS A 47 17.41 0.07 -12.45
CA LYS A 47 17.56 0.71 -11.13
C LYS A 47 16.31 1.45 -10.67
N TYR A 48 15.64 2.17 -11.58
CA TYR A 48 14.38 2.85 -11.25
C TYR A 48 13.25 1.86 -10.95
N LEU A 49 13.16 0.77 -11.72
CA LEU A 49 12.15 -0.26 -11.51
C LEU A 49 12.39 -1.03 -10.19
N GLU A 50 13.64 -1.33 -9.85
CA GLU A 50 14.02 -1.90 -8.55
C GLU A 50 13.62 -0.98 -7.40
N TYR A 51 13.89 0.33 -7.52
CA TYR A 51 13.50 1.32 -6.52
C TYR A 51 11.97 1.39 -6.34
N ILE A 52 11.21 1.41 -7.44
CA ILE A 52 9.74 1.40 -7.42
C ILE A 52 9.22 0.13 -6.75
N ARG A 53 9.77 -1.03 -7.13
CA ARG A 53 9.39 -2.32 -6.56
C ARG A 53 9.67 -2.36 -5.07
N GLY A 54 10.89 -2.03 -4.64
CA GLY A 54 11.28 -2.00 -3.23
C GLY A 54 10.37 -1.07 -2.40
N SER A 55 10.11 0.14 -2.91
CA SER A 55 9.19 1.08 -2.25
C SER A 55 7.75 0.53 -2.14
N ALA A 56 7.29 -0.20 -3.15
CA ALA A 56 5.98 -0.85 -3.13
C ALA A 56 5.93 -2.05 -2.17
N GLU A 57 7.01 -2.80 -2.02
CA GLU A 57 7.15 -3.90 -1.05
C GLU A 57 7.12 -3.37 0.39
N GLU A 58 7.85 -2.29 0.67
CA GLU A 58 7.80 -1.60 1.95
C GLU A 58 6.38 -1.09 2.27
N LEU A 59 5.74 -0.42 1.30
CA LEU A 59 4.38 0.05 1.47
C LEU A 59 3.38 -1.09 1.71
N ARG A 60 3.58 -2.25 1.05
CA ARG A 60 2.77 -3.46 1.29
C ARG A 60 2.90 -3.92 2.74
N THR A 61 4.12 -3.95 3.26
CA THR A 61 4.41 -4.35 4.65
C THR A 61 3.70 -3.42 5.63
N LEU A 62 3.84 -2.10 5.45
CA LEU A 62 3.15 -1.10 6.28
C LEU A 62 1.62 -1.26 6.24
N VAL A 63 1.04 -1.50 5.06
CA VAL A 63 -0.40 -1.72 4.92
C VAL A 63 -0.85 -2.99 5.66
N VAL A 64 -0.06 -4.06 5.61
CA VAL A 64 -0.35 -5.29 6.35
C VAL A 64 -0.30 -5.04 7.86
N GLU A 65 0.72 -4.34 8.34
CA GLU A 65 0.84 -3.95 9.75
C GLU A 65 -0.32 -3.07 10.21
N CYS A 66 -0.72 -2.07 9.42
CA CYS A 66 -1.89 -1.24 9.71
C CYS A 66 -3.16 -2.09 9.80
N LYS A 67 -3.37 -3.02 8.86
CA LYS A 67 -4.53 -3.93 8.91
C LYS A 67 -4.50 -4.86 10.11
N GLN A 68 -3.32 -5.30 10.55
CA GLN A 68 -3.19 -6.13 11.74
C GLN A 68 -3.55 -5.34 13.00
N ARG A 69 -2.96 -4.15 13.19
CA ARG A 69 -3.27 -3.29 14.34
C ARG A 69 -4.75 -2.91 14.41
N LEU A 70 -5.37 -2.58 13.27
CA LEU A 70 -6.80 -2.28 13.18
C LEU A 70 -7.70 -3.48 13.53
N ARG A 71 -7.21 -4.72 13.40
CA ARG A 71 -7.92 -5.94 13.82
C ARG A 71 -7.70 -6.25 15.30
N ASP A 72 -6.48 -6.05 15.80
CA ASP A 72 -6.15 -6.30 17.20
C ASP A 72 -6.90 -5.34 18.12
N GLU A 73 -7.16 -4.10 17.68
CA GLU A 73 -8.03 -3.13 18.38
C GLU A 73 -9.54 -3.47 18.33
N GLN A 74 -9.96 -4.49 17.58
CA GLN A 74 -11.36 -4.98 17.53
C GLN A 74 -11.62 -6.16 18.48
N SER A 75 -10.57 -6.81 18.98
CA SER A 75 -10.64 -8.00 19.84
C SER A 75 -10.55 -7.63 21.32
#